data_AF-A0A4P2PUW3-F1
#
_entry.id   AF-A0A4P2PUW3-F1
#
_cell.length_a   1.000
_cell.length_b   1.000
_cell.length_c   1.000
_cell.angle_alpha   90.00
_cell.angle_beta   90.00
_cell.angle_gamma   90.00
#
_symmetry.space_group_name_H-M   'P 1'
#
loop_
_entity.id
_entity.type
_entity.pdbx_description
1 polymer ?
#
loop_
_entity_poly.entity_id
_entity_poly.type
_entity_poly.pdbx_seq_one_letter_code
_entity_poly.pdbx_strand_id
1 'polypeptide(L)'
;MTTVSRARVYLRLGRVSNLPTVWTNVLCGMALSGSDLRAPAVALVGLAVSLMYVGGMFLNDAFDRDIDARERPERPIPSGLVSAGEVFAVGYGLLGAGVVIVGVDGHLSGRGLSPALASALLAGAIVLYDAWHKGNPLSPALMGLCRVLVYVTAAVSAGGQLGAAVLGGGMALLFYLIGLTAIAKQENLLSVRSLSAFGFMAVPFLYAIGAPLAGLVGTIAYGALAGCVVHAVRLLRGTRKDRIPRAVVTLIAGISLLDAVLIARSGAAGAGAAAALAMLGFPLTLAMQRVVKGT
;
A
#
# COMPACT_ATOMS: atom_id res chain seq x y z
N MET A 1 21.63 -12.00 27.66
CA MET A 1 20.49 -11.36 26.96
C MET A 1 21.06 -10.32 26.01
N THR A 2 21.07 -10.56 24.70
CA THR A 2 21.48 -9.55 23.71
C THR A 2 20.42 -8.45 23.70
N THR A 3 20.79 -7.25 24.16
CA THR A 3 19.98 -6.03 24.08
C THR A 3 19.68 -5.74 22.61
N VAL A 4 18.50 -6.16 22.15
CA VAL A 4 17.99 -5.70 20.85
C VAL A 4 17.75 -4.21 20.99
N SER A 5 18.43 -3.39 20.18
CA SER A 5 18.26 -1.94 20.25
C SER A 5 16.81 -1.55 19.95
N ARG A 6 16.27 -0.55 20.66
CA ARG A 6 14.92 -0.02 20.41
C ARG A 6 14.71 0.33 18.93
N ALA A 7 15.72 0.89 18.27
CA ALA A 7 15.69 1.17 16.84
C ALA A 7 15.39 -0.07 15.97
N ARG A 8 15.98 -1.24 16.29
CA ARG A 8 15.72 -2.50 15.56
C ARG A 8 14.31 -3.04 15.83
N VAL A 9 13.76 -2.81 17.02
CA VAL A 9 12.36 -3.15 17.34
C VAL A 9 11.41 -2.28 16.51
N TYR A 10 11.64 -0.97 16.49
CA TYR A 10 10.81 -0.01 15.74
C TYR A 10 10.87 -0.26 14.23
N LEU A 11 12.04 -0.60 13.68
CA LEU A 11 12.18 -0.96 12.26
C LEU A 11 11.45 -2.26 11.88
N ARG A 12 11.39 -3.23 12.81
CA ARG A 12 10.62 -4.47 12.59
C ARG A 12 9.12 -4.21 12.67
N LEU A 13 8.67 -3.37 13.59
CA LEU A 13 7.25 -2.99 13.75
C LEU A 13 6.73 -2.23 12.52
N GLY A 14 7.53 -1.30 11.98
CA GLY A 14 7.08 -0.41 10.90
C GLY A 14 6.84 -1.06 9.54
N ARG A 15 7.13 -2.35 9.36
CA ARG A 15 7.08 -3.09 8.07
C ARG A 15 7.57 -2.23 6.89
N VAL A 16 8.72 -1.56 7.10
CA VAL A 16 9.27 -0.51 6.21
C VAL A 16 9.61 -1.03 4.80
N SER A 17 9.69 -2.35 4.63
CA SER A 17 9.96 -2.99 3.35
C SER A 17 8.87 -2.79 2.29
N ASN A 18 7.64 -2.43 2.70
CA ASN A 18 6.58 -2.10 1.77
C ASN A 18 6.50 -0.60 1.44
N LEU A 19 7.34 0.26 2.04
CA LEU A 19 7.34 1.69 1.74
C LEU A 19 7.50 2.01 0.24
N PRO A 20 8.27 1.27 -0.58
CA PRO A 20 8.31 1.57 -2.02
C PRO A 20 6.92 1.54 -2.65
N THR A 21 6.04 0.62 -2.27
CA THR A 21 4.65 0.57 -2.74
C THR A 21 3.82 1.80 -2.32
N VAL A 22 4.16 2.41 -1.18
CA VAL A 22 3.49 3.62 -0.69
C VAL A 22 3.90 4.81 -1.54
N TRP A 23 5.19 4.91 -1.87
CA TRP A 23 5.72 5.96 -2.74
C TRP A 23 5.21 5.85 -4.17
N THR A 24 5.09 4.62 -4.70
CA THR A 24 4.46 4.42 -6.02
C THR A 24 2.98 4.77 -6.01
N ASN A 25 2.26 4.54 -4.90
CA ASN A 25 0.87 4.98 -4.78
C ASN A 25 0.76 6.51 -4.79
N VAL A 26 1.68 7.23 -4.14
CA VAL A 26 1.73 8.70 -4.17
C VAL A 26 1.96 9.21 -5.60
N LEU A 27 2.96 8.67 -6.29
CA LEU A 27 3.22 9.00 -7.70
C LEU A 27 2.00 8.75 -8.58
N CYS A 28 1.32 7.61 -8.37
CA CYS A 28 0.14 7.24 -9.13
C CYS A 28 -1.05 8.19 -8.87
N GLY A 29 -1.33 8.51 -7.61
CA GLY A 29 -2.38 9.46 -7.26
C GLY A 29 -2.16 10.84 -7.88
N MET A 30 -0.92 11.34 -7.84
CA MET A 30 -0.55 12.61 -8.48
C MET A 30 -0.63 12.56 -10.01
N ALA A 31 -0.18 11.47 -10.64
CA ALA A 31 -0.20 11.32 -12.09
C ALA A 31 -1.62 11.18 -12.65
N LEU A 32 -2.52 10.48 -11.92
CA LEU A 32 -3.91 10.29 -12.31
C LEU A 32 -4.76 11.55 -12.11
N SER A 33 -4.36 12.45 -11.21
CA SER A 33 -5.07 13.70 -10.95
C SER A 33 -4.70 14.82 -11.93
N GLY A 34 -3.76 14.56 -12.84
CA GLY A 34 -3.21 15.54 -13.78
C GLY A 34 -2.30 16.58 -13.14
N SER A 35 -1.87 16.38 -11.89
CA SER A 35 -0.93 17.27 -11.21
C SER A 35 0.51 17.08 -11.71
N ASP A 36 1.32 18.14 -11.62
CA ASP A 36 2.74 18.05 -11.93
C ASP A 36 3.46 17.13 -10.91
N LEU A 37 4.29 16.22 -11.43
CA LEU A 37 5.11 15.30 -10.62
C LEU A 37 6.41 15.97 -10.13
N ARG A 38 6.29 17.11 -9.44
CA ARG A 38 7.45 17.86 -8.93
C ARG A 38 8.09 17.12 -7.76
N ALA A 39 9.40 16.91 -7.81
CA ALA A 39 10.14 16.17 -6.80
C ALA A 39 9.89 16.67 -5.36
N PRO A 40 9.84 17.99 -5.05
CA PRO A 40 9.53 18.45 -3.69
C PRO A 40 8.13 18.05 -3.21
N ALA A 41 7.12 18.14 -4.06
CA ALA A 41 5.75 17.76 -3.73
C ALA A 41 5.64 16.25 -3.51
N VAL A 42 6.23 15.45 -4.41
CA VAL A 42 6.29 13.98 -4.25
C VAL A 42 7.01 13.61 -2.95
N ALA A 43 8.12 14.28 -2.61
CA ALA A 43 8.88 14.00 -1.41
C ALA A 43 8.10 14.33 -0.12
N LEU A 44 7.44 15.50 -0.08
CA LEU A 44 6.65 15.93 1.07
C LEU A 44 5.45 15.01 1.31
N VAL A 45 4.67 14.72 0.26
CA VAL A 45 3.51 13.82 0.34
C VAL A 45 3.97 12.39 0.64
N GLY A 46 5.03 11.92 -0.03
CA GLY A 46 5.63 10.62 0.20
C GLY A 46 6.09 10.42 1.65
N LEU A 47 6.72 11.44 2.24
CA LEU A 47 7.09 11.44 3.67
C LEU A 47 5.85 11.36 4.56
N ALA A 48 4.86 12.23 4.35
CA ALA A 48 3.65 12.27 5.16
C ALA A 48 2.91 10.93 5.15
N VAL A 49 2.68 10.34 3.97
CA VAL A 49 2.02 9.04 3.85
C VAL A 49 2.90 7.90 4.39
N SER A 50 4.24 8.00 4.29
CA SER A 50 5.14 7.03 4.93
C SER A 50 5.01 7.04 6.45
N LEU A 51 4.91 8.23 7.07
CA LEU A 51 4.65 8.35 8.51
C LEU A 51 3.32 7.70 8.87
N MET A 52 2.26 7.96 8.09
CA MET A 52 0.95 7.37 8.33
C MET A 52 0.95 5.85 8.17
N TYR A 53 1.63 5.33 7.16
CA TYR A 53 1.80 3.88 6.96
C TYR A 53 2.52 3.24 8.15
N VAL A 54 3.66 3.80 8.56
CA VAL A 54 4.43 3.28 9.72
C VAL A 54 3.61 3.38 11.00
N GLY A 55 2.89 4.50 11.20
CA GLY A 55 1.98 4.68 12.33
C GLY A 55 0.88 3.63 12.37
N GLY A 56 0.25 3.34 11.22
CA GLY A 56 -0.70 2.24 11.07
C GLY A 56 -0.10 0.89 11.42
N MET A 57 1.14 0.60 10.99
CA MET A 57 1.78 -0.67 11.36
C MET A 57 2.02 -0.83 12.86
N PHE A 58 2.30 0.28 13.56
CA PHE A 58 2.44 0.29 15.02
C PHE A 58 1.08 0.07 15.69
N LEU A 59 0.04 0.79 15.23
CA LEU A 59 -1.31 0.64 15.75
C LEU A 59 -1.84 -0.78 15.52
N ASN A 60 -1.59 -1.37 14.36
CA ASN A 60 -1.96 -2.74 14.04
C ASN A 60 -1.46 -3.73 15.11
N ASP A 61 -0.17 -3.67 15.45
CA ASP A 61 0.41 -4.55 16.47
C ASP A 61 -0.11 -4.20 17.90
N ALA A 62 -0.45 -2.93 18.18
CA ALA A 62 -1.03 -2.51 19.46
C ALA A 62 -2.49 -2.95 19.66
N PHE A 63 -3.29 -2.93 18.60
CA PHE A 63 -4.67 -3.45 18.61
C PHE A 63 -4.67 -4.99 18.67
N ASP A 64 -3.69 -5.65 18.03
CA ASP A 64 -3.57 -7.12 18.01
C ASP A 64 -2.93 -7.72 19.27
N ARG A 65 -2.48 -6.89 20.23
CA ARG A 65 -1.67 -7.33 21.39
C ARG A 65 -2.22 -8.54 22.16
N ASP A 66 -3.54 -8.63 22.35
CA ASP A 66 -4.16 -9.70 23.14
C ASP A 66 -4.20 -11.03 22.37
N ILE A 67 -4.32 -10.95 21.04
CA ILE A 67 -4.23 -12.09 20.12
C ILE A 67 -2.77 -12.51 20.00
N ASP A 68 -1.89 -11.55 19.79
CA ASP A 68 -0.44 -11.78 19.71
C ASP A 68 0.10 -12.39 21.00
N ALA A 69 -0.42 -12.02 22.18
CA ALA A 69 -0.02 -12.67 23.43
C ALA A 69 -0.34 -14.17 23.49
N ARG A 70 -1.38 -14.63 22.78
CA ARG A 70 -1.79 -16.04 22.72
C ARG A 70 -1.10 -16.80 21.59
N GLU A 71 -1.00 -16.18 20.42
CA GLU A 71 -0.52 -16.84 19.20
C GLU A 71 0.97 -16.64 18.93
N ARG A 72 1.54 -15.52 19.38
CA ARG A 72 2.90 -15.05 19.06
C ARG A 72 3.54 -14.29 20.23
N PRO A 73 3.73 -14.94 21.39
CA PRO A 73 4.21 -14.29 22.62
C PRO A 73 5.60 -13.64 22.46
N GLU A 74 6.36 -14.02 21.43
CA GLU A 74 7.65 -13.42 21.08
C GLU A 74 7.57 -11.99 20.50
N ARG A 75 6.37 -11.50 20.16
CA ARG A 75 6.21 -10.14 19.61
C ARG A 75 6.57 -9.04 20.61
N PRO A 76 6.95 -7.83 20.15
CA PRO A 76 7.51 -6.79 21.02
C PRO A 76 6.62 -6.35 22.19
N ILE A 77 5.29 -6.28 21.99
CA ILE A 77 4.36 -5.87 23.04
C ILE A 77 4.14 -7.02 24.06
N PRO A 78 3.72 -8.24 23.67
CA PRO A 78 3.55 -9.33 24.63
C PRO A 78 4.83 -9.75 25.36
N SER A 79 5.99 -9.65 24.70
CA SER A 79 7.29 -9.96 25.32
C SER A 79 7.80 -8.87 26.27
N GLY A 80 7.09 -7.75 26.41
CA GLY A 80 7.45 -6.65 27.30
C GLY A 80 8.62 -5.79 26.82
N LEU A 81 9.05 -5.91 25.56
CA LEU A 81 10.10 -5.06 24.98
C LEU A 81 9.65 -3.59 24.82
N VAL A 82 8.35 -3.36 24.66
CA VAL A 82 7.72 -2.04 24.58
C VAL A 82 6.29 -2.10 25.15
N SER A 83 5.83 -1.01 25.78
CA SER A 83 4.46 -0.96 26.31
C SER A 83 3.44 -0.68 25.21
N ALA A 84 2.21 -1.22 25.34
CA ALA A 84 1.14 -0.93 24.40
C ALA A 84 0.80 0.58 24.33
N GLY A 85 0.82 1.27 25.48
CA GLY A 85 0.58 2.71 25.56
C GLY A 85 1.60 3.54 24.78
N GLU A 86 2.89 3.17 24.86
CA GLU A 86 3.96 3.79 24.05
C GLU A 86 3.70 3.57 22.55
N VAL A 87 3.35 2.35 22.13
CA VAL A 87 3.07 2.05 20.72
C VAL A 87 1.85 2.80 20.21
N PHE A 88 0.78 2.92 21.00
CA PHE A 88 -0.38 3.76 20.65
C PHE A 88 0.01 5.23 20.49
N ALA A 89 0.75 5.79 21.45
CA ALA A 89 1.17 7.19 21.41
C ALA A 89 2.02 7.50 20.17
N VAL A 90 2.99 6.63 19.86
CA VAL A 90 3.82 6.76 18.65
C VAL A 90 2.98 6.59 17.39
N GLY A 91 2.11 5.56 17.34
CA GLY A 91 1.26 5.29 16.18
C GLY A 91 0.33 6.45 15.83
N TYR A 92 -0.44 6.96 16.80
CA TYR A 92 -1.29 8.13 16.60
C TYR A 92 -0.50 9.42 16.33
N GLY A 93 0.66 9.59 16.98
CA GLY A 93 1.56 10.72 16.71
C GLY A 93 2.04 10.75 15.26
N LEU A 94 2.41 9.59 14.70
CA LEU A 94 2.80 9.46 13.30
C LEU A 94 1.64 9.72 12.32
N LEU A 95 0.43 9.22 12.63
CA LEU A 95 -0.76 9.54 11.83
C LEU A 95 -1.02 11.05 11.82
N GLY A 96 -1.03 11.68 12.99
CA GLY A 96 -1.26 13.12 13.15
C GLY A 96 -0.18 13.95 12.46
N ALA A 97 1.09 13.58 12.57
CA ALA A 97 2.20 14.25 11.89
C ALA A 97 2.01 14.24 10.37
N GLY A 98 1.60 13.11 9.78
CA GLY A 98 1.29 13.03 8.36
C GLY A 98 0.19 13.99 7.93
N VAL A 99 -0.91 14.06 8.69
CA VAL A 99 -2.03 14.99 8.46
C VAL A 99 -1.59 16.45 8.54
N VAL A 100 -0.80 16.79 9.57
CA VAL A 100 -0.29 18.16 9.77
C VAL A 100 0.64 18.57 8.63
N ILE A 101 1.56 17.71 8.19
CA ILE A 101 2.51 18.03 7.12
C ILE A 101 1.78 18.43 5.83
N VAL A 102 0.85 17.61 5.35
CA VAL A 102 0.11 17.93 4.11
C VAL A 102 -0.92 19.03 4.32
N GLY A 103 -1.49 19.17 5.51
CA GLY A 103 -2.43 20.23 5.85
C GLY A 103 -1.77 21.61 5.85
N VAL A 104 -0.59 21.73 6.46
CA VAL A 104 0.21 22.96 6.47
C VAL A 104 0.68 23.29 5.06
N ASP A 105 1.25 22.33 4.32
CA ASP A 105 1.64 22.54 2.92
C ASP A 105 0.45 22.97 2.04
N GLY A 106 -0.70 22.32 2.23
CA GLY A 106 -1.94 22.65 1.54
C GLY A 106 -2.42 24.07 1.84
N HIS A 107 -2.37 24.50 3.10
CA HIS A 107 -2.72 25.85 3.49
C HIS A 107 -1.76 26.89 2.90
N LEU A 108 -0.44 26.67 3.04
CA LEU A 108 0.60 27.56 2.51
C LEU A 108 0.59 27.66 0.98
N SER A 109 0.19 26.59 0.30
CA SER A 109 0.09 26.53 -1.16
C SER A 109 -1.27 26.97 -1.70
N GLY A 110 -2.18 27.49 -0.86
CA GLY A 110 -3.51 27.96 -1.28
C GLY A 110 -4.53 26.87 -1.63
N ARG A 111 -4.27 25.61 -1.28
CA ARG A 111 -5.17 24.45 -1.49
C ARG A 111 -6.21 24.28 -0.37
N GLY A 112 -6.16 25.13 0.65
CA GLY A 112 -7.08 25.14 1.79
C GLY A 112 -6.95 23.89 2.66
N LEU A 113 -8.06 23.46 3.27
CA LEU A 113 -8.10 22.32 4.19
C LEU A 113 -8.25 20.96 3.49
N SER A 114 -8.38 20.94 2.15
CA SER A 114 -8.64 19.70 1.41
C SER A 114 -7.57 18.61 1.61
N PRO A 115 -6.24 18.91 1.67
CA PRO A 115 -5.23 17.89 1.95
C PRO A 115 -5.31 17.35 3.39
N ALA A 116 -5.59 18.23 4.36
CA ALA A 116 -5.78 17.85 5.76
C ALA A 116 -7.00 16.93 5.91
N LEU A 117 -8.12 17.23 5.26
CA LEU A 117 -9.33 16.41 5.31
C LEU A 117 -9.12 15.04 4.66
N ALA A 118 -8.50 14.98 3.47
CA ALA A 118 -8.22 13.71 2.80
C ALA A 118 -7.27 12.82 3.60
N SER A 119 -6.21 13.40 4.17
CA SER A 119 -5.28 12.66 5.03
C SER A 119 -5.91 12.27 6.37
N ALA A 120 -6.80 13.08 6.96
CA ALA A 120 -7.55 12.70 8.15
C ALA A 120 -8.50 11.53 7.88
N LEU A 121 -9.15 11.48 6.71
CA LEU A 121 -9.94 10.33 6.27
C LEU A 121 -9.08 9.07 6.13
N LEU A 122 -7.88 9.19 5.55
CA LEU A 122 -6.90 8.10 5.49
C LEU A 122 -6.51 7.61 6.90
N ALA A 123 -6.15 8.53 7.80
CA ALA A 123 -5.82 8.18 9.19
C ALA A 123 -6.99 7.46 9.89
N GLY A 124 -8.21 7.97 9.73
CA GLY A 124 -9.42 7.34 10.27
C GLY A 124 -9.66 5.94 9.70
N ALA A 125 -9.47 5.73 8.39
CA ALA A 125 -9.58 4.43 7.76
C ALA A 125 -8.53 3.43 8.27
N ILE A 126 -7.29 3.89 8.50
CA ILE A 126 -6.22 3.08 9.11
C ILE A 126 -6.63 2.63 10.51
N VAL A 127 -7.06 3.56 11.37
CA VAL A 127 -7.49 3.25 12.74
C VAL A 127 -8.70 2.31 12.74
N LEU A 128 -9.68 2.55 11.86
CA LEU A 128 -10.87 1.70 11.73
C LEU A 128 -10.48 0.27 11.31
N TYR A 129 -9.56 0.14 10.36
CA TYR A 129 -9.03 -1.15 9.96
C TYR A 129 -8.34 -1.82 11.15
N ASP A 130 -7.38 -1.16 11.80
CA ASP A 130 -6.61 -1.78 12.87
C ASP A 130 -7.50 -2.22 14.04
N ALA A 131 -8.51 -1.42 14.40
CA ALA A 131 -9.45 -1.73 15.47
C ALA A 131 -10.44 -2.86 15.14
N TRP A 132 -10.84 -3.04 13.87
CA TRP A 132 -11.96 -3.92 13.50
C TRP A 132 -11.66 -4.93 12.36
N HIS A 133 -10.41 -5.12 11.98
CA HIS A 133 -10.09 -6.03 10.88
C HIS A 133 -10.25 -7.52 11.23
N LYS A 134 -10.11 -7.92 12.50
CA LYS A 134 -10.23 -9.33 12.91
C LYS A 134 -11.70 -9.75 12.92
N GLY A 135 -12.01 -10.87 12.26
CA GLY A 135 -13.38 -11.39 12.15
C GLY A 135 -14.30 -10.63 11.19
N ASN A 136 -13.86 -9.49 10.64
CA ASN A 136 -14.65 -8.73 9.69
C ASN A 136 -14.43 -9.24 8.24
N PRO A 137 -15.49 -9.67 7.53
CA PRO A 137 -15.37 -10.12 6.14
C PRO A 137 -15.00 -9.00 5.17
N LEU A 138 -15.26 -7.74 5.53
CA LEU A 138 -14.94 -6.54 4.72
C LEU A 138 -13.52 -6.00 4.95
N SER A 139 -12.72 -6.60 5.83
CA SER A 139 -11.34 -6.17 6.09
C SER A 139 -10.46 -6.02 4.85
N PRO A 140 -10.52 -6.91 3.83
CA PRO A 140 -9.78 -6.71 2.59
C PRO A 140 -10.15 -5.40 1.87
N ALA A 141 -11.44 -5.05 1.88
CA ALA A 141 -11.93 -3.82 1.28
C ALA A 141 -11.52 -2.60 2.10
N LEU A 142 -11.53 -2.67 3.44
CA LEU A 142 -11.03 -1.60 4.31
C LEU A 142 -9.52 -1.38 4.14
N MET A 143 -8.73 -2.45 4.08
CA MET A 143 -7.29 -2.36 3.80
C MET A 143 -7.01 -1.74 2.43
N GLY A 144 -7.79 -2.14 1.42
CA GLY A 144 -7.71 -1.57 0.08
C GLY A 144 -8.14 -0.10 0.06
N LEU A 145 -9.17 0.27 0.82
CA LEU A 145 -9.64 1.64 0.96
C LEU A 145 -8.55 2.55 1.52
N CYS A 146 -7.74 2.10 2.49
CA CYS A 146 -6.58 2.86 2.94
C CYS A 146 -5.64 3.20 1.78
N ARG A 147 -5.39 2.26 0.86
CA ARG A 147 -4.54 2.50 -0.32
C ARG A 147 -5.21 3.41 -1.36
N VAL A 148 -6.53 3.31 -1.54
CA VAL A 148 -7.28 4.27 -2.37
C VAL A 148 -7.21 5.68 -1.79
N LEU A 149 -7.33 5.82 -0.47
CA LEU A 149 -7.23 7.12 0.18
C LEU A 149 -5.81 7.71 0.08
N VAL A 150 -4.76 6.90 -0.07
CA VAL A 150 -3.42 7.39 -0.46
C VAL A 150 -3.47 8.09 -1.82
N TYR A 151 -4.14 7.52 -2.83
CA TYR A 151 -4.28 8.19 -4.14
C TYR A 151 -5.02 9.52 -3.99
N VAL A 152 -6.11 9.53 -3.22
CA VAL A 152 -6.91 10.75 -2.98
C VAL A 152 -6.07 11.80 -2.26
N THR A 153 -5.40 11.44 -1.16
CA THR A 153 -4.50 12.34 -0.42
C THR A 153 -3.40 12.89 -1.33
N ALA A 154 -2.78 12.06 -2.15
CA ALA A 154 -1.72 12.51 -3.06
C ALA A 154 -2.26 13.45 -4.15
N ALA A 155 -3.41 13.12 -4.73
CA ALA A 155 -4.08 13.95 -5.74
C ALA A 155 -4.41 15.35 -5.20
N VAL A 156 -5.08 15.43 -4.04
CA VAL A 156 -5.47 16.74 -3.47
C VAL A 156 -4.29 17.51 -2.91
N SER A 157 -3.31 16.83 -2.31
CA SER A 157 -2.10 17.47 -1.78
C SER A 157 -1.28 18.12 -2.89
N ALA A 158 -1.28 17.54 -4.08
CA ALA A 158 -0.62 18.10 -5.25
C ALA A 158 -1.45 19.15 -6.01
N GLY A 159 -2.68 19.45 -5.56
CA GLY A 159 -3.59 20.37 -6.24
C GLY A 159 -4.20 19.83 -7.53
N GLY A 160 -4.17 18.51 -7.73
CA GLY A 160 -4.80 17.86 -8.87
C GLY A 160 -6.30 17.63 -8.68
N GLN A 161 -6.97 17.19 -9.74
CA GLN A 161 -8.42 16.97 -9.74
C GLN A 161 -8.78 15.55 -9.30
N LEU A 162 -9.81 15.42 -8.46
CA LEU A 162 -10.42 14.13 -8.13
C LEU A 162 -11.41 13.72 -9.22
N GLY A 163 -10.87 13.34 -10.38
CA GLY A 163 -11.64 12.91 -11.54
C GLY A 163 -11.83 11.39 -11.65
N ALA A 164 -12.47 10.97 -12.75
CA ALA A 164 -12.69 9.57 -13.08
C ALA A 164 -11.39 8.74 -13.15
N ALA A 165 -10.26 9.36 -13.52
CA ALA A 165 -8.96 8.69 -13.57
C ALA A 165 -8.48 8.25 -12.18
N VAL A 166 -8.54 9.14 -11.19
CA VAL A 166 -8.17 8.84 -9.79
C VAL A 166 -9.12 7.80 -9.19
N LEU A 167 -10.43 7.97 -9.38
CA LEU A 167 -11.43 7.03 -8.86
C LEU A 167 -11.30 5.65 -9.53
N GLY A 168 -11.20 5.59 -10.86
CA GLY A 168 -11.05 4.34 -11.58
C GLY A 168 -9.72 3.64 -11.27
N GLY A 169 -8.63 4.38 -11.13
CA GLY A 169 -7.34 3.84 -10.68
C GLY A 169 -7.41 3.32 -9.24
N GLY A 170 -8.07 4.05 -8.34
CA GLY A 170 -8.35 3.61 -6.97
C GLY A 170 -9.18 2.32 -6.94
N MET A 171 -10.23 2.22 -7.76
CA MET A 171 -11.03 1.00 -7.86
C MET A 171 -10.20 -0.19 -8.38
N ALA A 172 -9.36 0.02 -9.39
CA ALA A 172 -8.43 -1.02 -9.84
C ALA A 172 -7.51 -1.49 -8.71
N LEU A 173 -6.90 -0.57 -7.95
CA LEU A 173 -6.06 -0.90 -6.81
C LEU A 173 -6.83 -1.64 -5.71
N LEU A 174 -8.06 -1.22 -5.41
CA LEU A 174 -8.93 -1.87 -4.43
C LEU A 174 -9.22 -3.33 -4.83
N PHE A 175 -9.61 -3.57 -6.08
CA PHE A 175 -9.88 -4.92 -6.56
C PHE A 175 -8.63 -5.79 -6.58
N TYR A 176 -7.47 -5.24 -6.94
CA TYR A 176 -6.19 -5.94 -6.83
C TYR A 176 -5.92 -6.39 -5.39
N LEU A 177 -6.14 -5.51 -4.40
CA LEU A 177 -5.89 -5.82 -2.98
C LEU A 177 -6.91 -6.79 -2.38
N ILE A 178 -8.18 -6.72 -2.80
CA ILE A 178 -9.19 -7.73 -2.43
C ILE A 178 -8.78 -9.10 -2.98
N GLY A 179 -8.41 -9.18 -4.25
CA GLY A 179 -7.91 -10.40 -4.88
C GLY A 179 -6.67 -10.96 -4.18
N LEU A 180 -5.68 -10.10 -3.89
CA LEU A 180 -4.47 -10.44 -3.15
C LEU A 180 -4.79 -11.00 -1.77
N THR A 181 -5.65 -10.34 -1.01
CA THR A 181 -6.00 -10.78 0.34
C THR A 181 -6.79 -12.08 0.32
N ALA A 182 -7.68 -12.25 -0.66
CA ALA A 182 -8.39 -13.50 -0.86
C ALA A 182 -7.42 -14.65 -1.20
N ILE A 183 -6.38 -14.41 -2.00
CA ILE A 183 -5.29 -15.36 -2.26
C ILE A 183 -4.50 -15.66 -0.98
N ALA A 184 -4.17 -14.64 -0.19
CA ALA A 184 -3.41 -14.81 1.06
C ALA A 184 -4.13 -15.69 2.09
N LYS A 185 -5.47 -15.73 2.04
CA LYS A 185 -6.34 -16.51 2.94
C LYS A 185 -6.72 -17.90 2.39
N GLN A 186 -6.20 -18.32 1.24
CA GLN A 186 -6.60 -19.60 0.62
C GLN A 186 -5.77 -20.79 1.09
N GLU A 187 -6.47 -21.90 1.37
CA GLU A 187 -5.88 -23.23 1.56
C GLU A 187 -6.05 -24.13 0.32
N ASN A 188 -7.01 -23.85 -0.57
CA ASN A 188 -7.28 -24.63 -1.79
C ASN A 188 -7.67 -23.74 -3.00
N LEU A 189 -6.95 -23.90 -4.11
CA LEU A 189 -7.08 -23.13 -5.36
C LEU A 189 -8.30 -23.44 -6.23
N LEU A 190 -8.98 -24.58 -6.01
CA LEU A 190 -10.16 -24.94 -6.79
C LEU A 190 -11.47 -24.54 -6.09
N SER A 191 -11.39 -23.83 -4.96
CA SER A 191 -12.57 -23.35 -4.25
C SER A 191 -13.24 -22.18 -4.96
N VAL A 192 -14.56 -22.03 -4.80
CA VAL A 192 -15.33 -20.88 -5.33
C VAL A 192 -14.75 -19.53 -4.86
N ARG A 193 -14.19 -19.49 -3.64
CA ARG A 193 -13.46 -18.33 -3.10
C ARG A 193 -12.16 -18.01 -3.86
N SER A 194 -11.55 -18.98 -4.52
CA SER A 194 -10.37 -18.79 -5.37
C SER A 194 -10.72 -18.17 -6.72
N LEU A 195 -11.82 -18.62 -7.32
CA LEU A 195 -12.32 -18.08 -8.59
C LEU A 195 -12.71 -16.61 -8.48
N SER A 196 -13.37 -16.21 -7.39
CA SER A 196 -13.68 -14.80 -7.14
C SER A 196 -12.42 -13.95 -6.92
N ALA A 197 -11.38 -14.49 -6.28
CA ALA A 197 -10.10 -13.81 -6.12
C ALA A 197 -9.43 -13.49 -7.47
N PHE A 198 -9.45 -14.44 -8.41
CA PHE A 198 -8.95 -14.21 -9.78
C PHE A 198 -9.81 -13.22 -10.55
N GLY A 199 -11.14 -13.25 -10.38
CA GLY A 199 -12.05 -12.26 -10.95
C GLY A 199 -11.71 -10.84 -10.52
N PHE A 200 -11.48 -10.62 -9.21
CA PHE A 200 -11.03 -9.31 -8.72
C PHE A 200 -9.65 -8.91 -9.25
N MET A 201 -8.72 -9.86 -9.36
CA MET A 201 -7.39 -9.60 -9.91
C MET A 201 -7.40 -9.29 -11.42
N ALA A 202 -8.46 -9.63 -12.15
CA ALA A 202 -8.61 -9.32 -13.57
C ALA A 202 -9.06 -7.87 -13.82
N VAL A 203 -9.78 -7.25 -12.88
CA VAL A 203 -10.30 -5.87 -13.03
C VAL A 203 -9.21 -4.84 -13.36
N PRO A 204 -8.05 -4.81 -12.69
CA PRO A 204 -6.98 -3.87 -13.04
C PRO A 204 -6.47 -4.01 -14.48
N PHE A 205 -6.38 -5.24 -15.00
CA PHE A 205 -5.96 -5.50 -16.38
C PHE A 205 -6.98 -4.97 -17.38
N LEU A 206 -8.25 -5.22 -17.14
CA LEU A 206 -9.33 -4.73 -18.00
C LEU A 206 -9.39 -3.20 -18.01
N TYR A 207 -9.31 -2.57 -16.83
CA TYR A 207 -9.30 -1.12 -16.71
C TYR A 207 -8.09 -0.49 -17.40
N ALA A 208 -6.93 -1.14 -17.33
CA ALA A 208 -5.69 -0.65 -17.87
C ALA A 208 -5.30 -1.23 -19.24
N ILE A 209 -6.23 -1.85 -19.98
CA ILE A 209 -5.94 -2.51 -21.27
C ILE A 209 -5.36 -1.55 -22.32
N GLY A 210 -5.64 -0.25 -22.20
CA GLY A 210 -5.08 0.80 -23.05
C GLY A 210 -3.66 1.26 -22.65
N ALA A 211 -3.09 0.81 -21.53
CA ALA A 211 -1.76 1.24 -21.08
C ALA A 211 -0.63 0.94 -22.09
N PRO A 212 -0.62 -0.19 -22.82
CA PRO A 212 0.38 -0.44 -23.87
C PRO A 212 0.33 0.60 -25.01
N LEU A 213 -0.84 1.18 -25.28
CA LEU A 213 -1.01 2.22 -26.30
C LEU A 213 -0.34 3.54 -25.92
N ALA A 214 0.00 3.74 -24.63
CA ALA A 214 0.71 4.93 -24.16
C ALA A 214 2.23 4.88 -24.44
N GLY A 215 2.75 3.75 -24.94
CA GLY A 215 4.14 3.61 -25.39
C GLY A 215 4.87 2.42 -24.77
N LEU A 216 6.20 2.36 -25.00
CA LEU A 216 7.04 1.24 -24.62
C LEU A 216 7.00 0.97 -23.10
N VAL A 217 7.09 2.01 -22.27
CA VAL A 217 7.07 1.85 -20.81
C VAL A 217 5.74 1.27 -20.33
N GLY A 218 4.61 1.73 -20.89
CA GLY A 218 3.29 1.17 -20.57
C GLY A 218 3.15 -0.29 -20.98
N THR A 219 3.72 -0.67 -22.13
CA THR A 219 3.75 -2.06 -22.61
C THR A 219 4.56 -2.95 -21.67
N ILE A 220 5.76 -2.52 -21.29
CA ILE A 220 6.63 -3.27 -20.37
C ILE A 220 5.98 -3.39 -19.00
N ALA A 221 5.42 -2.30 -18.45
CA ALA A 221 4.75 -2.30 -17.15
C ALA A 221 3.57 -3.27 -17.13
N TYR A 222 2.74 -3.27 -18.18
CA TYR A 222 1.57 -4.15 -18.29
C TYR A 222 2.00 -5.62 -18.38
N GLY A 223 2.99 -5.93 -19.21
CA GLY A 223 3.58 -7.26 -19.31
C GLY A 223 4.22 -7.74 -18.00
N ALA A 224 4.91 -6.84 -17.28
CA ALA A 224 5.52 -7.13 -15.99
C ALA A 224 4.47 -7.43 -14.91
N LEU A 225 3.38 -6.65 -14.85
CA LEU A 225 2.26 -6.92 -13.94
C LEU A 225 1.61 -8.26 -14.24
N ALA A 226 1.35 -8.56 -15.53
CA ALA A 226 0.80 -9.84 -15.96
C ALA A 226 1.73 -11.01 -15.57
N GLY A 227 3.03 -10.87 -15.84
CA GLY A 227 4.05 -11.84 -15.45
C GLY A 227 4.13 -12.05 -13.94
N CYS A 228 4.02 -10.99 -13.15
CA CYS A 228 3.97 -11.01 -11.69
C CYS A 228 2.77 -11.82 -11.19
N VAL A 229 1.57 -11.52 -11.69
CA VAL A 229 0.36 -12.25 -11.30
C VAL A 229 0.45 -13.72 -11.72
N VAL A 230 0.85 -14.01 -12.96
CA VAL A 230 1.04 -15.40 -13.44
C VAL A 230 2.06 -16.15 -12.58
N HIS A 231 3.17 -15.51 -12.20
CA HIS A 231 4.17 -16.10 -11.32
C HIS A 231 3.58 -16.41 -9.94
N ALA A 232 2.87 -15.46 -9.33
CA ALA A 232 2.19 -15.67 -8.06
C ALA A 232 1.19 -16.83 -8.12
N VAL A 233 0.38 -16.93 -9.18
CA VAL A 233 -0.55 -18.05 -9.39
C VAL A 233 0.19 -19.38 -9.53
N ARG A 234 1.32 -19.42 -10.25
CA ARG A 234 2.14 -20.63 -10.37
C ARG A 234 2.72 -21.07 -9.02
N LEU A 235 3.10 -20.13 -8.15
CA LEU A 235 3.56 -20.46 -6.80
C LEU A 235 2.46 -21.14 -5.98
N LEU A 236 1.20 -20.72 -6.16
CA LEU A 236 0.07 -21.35 -5.48
C LEU A 236 -0.23 -22.75 -6.00
N ARG A 237 0.13 -23.08 -7.26
CA ARG A 237 -0.05 -24.42 -7.84
C ARG A 237 0.94 -25.40 -7.17
N GLY A 238 0.48 -26.06 -6.11
CA GLY A 238 1.20 -27.10 -5.40
C GLY A 238 0.76 -27.24 -3.94
N THR A 239 1.22 -28.30 -3.27
CA THR A 239 0.82 -28.63 -1.88
C THR A 239 1.76 -28.05 -0.81
N ARG A 240 2.83 -27.33 -1.21
CA ARG A 240 3.80 -26.83 -0.24
C ARG A 240 3.32 -25.52 0.42
N LYS A 241 3.15 -25.57 1.74
CA LYS A 241 2.73 -24.44 2.58
C LYS A 241 3.68 -23.22 2.51
N ASP A 242 4.94 -23.41 2.11
CA ASP A 242 5.94 -22.33 2.01
C ASP A 242 5.71 -21.37 0.81
N ARG A 243 4.85 -21.73 -0.14
CA ARG A 243 4.67 -20.97 -1.38
C ARG A 243 3.64 -19.85 -1.28
N ILE A 244 2.64 -19.97 -0.40
CA ILE A 244 1.61 -18.93 -0.21
C ILE A 244 2.24 -17.61 0.26
N PRO A 245 3.09 -17.59 1.32
CA PRO A 245 3.75 -16.35 1.74
C PRO A 245 4.59 -15.71 0.63
N ARG A 246 5.26 -16.52 -0.20
CA ARG A 246 6.04 -16.01 -1.35
C ARG A 246 5.13 -15.36 -2.40
N ALA A 247 4.00 -15.98 -2.71
CA ALA A 247 3.02 -15.40 -3.63
C ALA A 247 2.46 -14.07 -3.11
N VAL A 248 2.15 -13.98 -1.81
CA VAL A 248 1.66 -12.74 -1.18
C VAL A 248 2.72 -11.65 -1.23
N VAL A 249 3.96 -11.94 -0.86
CA VAL A 249 5.11 -11.02 -0.93
C VAL A 249 5.29 -10.50 -2.37
N THR A 250 5.25 -11.38 -3.37
CA THR A 250 5.31 -11.00 -4.79
C THR A 250 4.15 -10.11 -5.21
N LEU A 251 2.91 -10.44 -4.81
CA LEU A 251 1.73 -9.63 -5.15
C LEU A 251 1.74 -8.26 -4.46
N ILE A 252 2.26 -8.16 -3.22
CA ILE A 252 2.44 -6.86 -2.54
C ILE A 252 3.43 -6.00 -3.32
N ALA A 253 4.58 -6.54 -3.72
CA ALA A 253 5.52 -5.82 -4.58
C ALA A 253 4.85 -5.43 -5.92
N GLY A 254 3.97 -6.28 -6.44
CA GLY A 254 3.19 -6.06 -7.67
C GLY A 254 2.30 -4.81 -7.65
N ILE A 255 1.98 -4.25 -6.48
CA ILE A 255 1.29 -2.94 -6.37
C ILE A 255 2.05 -1.86 -7.14
N SER A 256 3.39 -1.85 -7.04
CA SER A 256 4.24 -0.89 -7.74
C SER A 256 4.17 -1.04 -9.27
N LEU A 257 3.95 -2.26 -9.77
CA LEU A 257 3.74 -2.50 -11.20
C LEU A 257 2.36 -2.05 -11.65
N LEU A 258 1.33 -2.26 -10.82
CA LEU A 258 -0.01 -1.72 -11.09
C LEU A 258 0.02 -0.18 -11.14
N ASP A 259 0.67 0.46 -10.17
CA ASP A 259 0.87 1.91 -10.17
C ASP A 259 1.58 2.36 -11.46
N ALA A 260 2.65 1.67 -11.88
CA ALA A 260 3.35 1.99 -13.12
C ALA A 260 2.46 1.90 -14.37
N VAL A 261 1.61 0.88 -14.45
CA VAL A 261 0.63 0.70 -15.54
C VAL A 261 -0.38 1.85 -15.55
N LEU A 262 -0.90 2.23 -14.38
CA LEU A 262 -1.88 3.29 -14.25
C LEU A 262 -1.28 4.68 -14.54
N ILE A 263 -0.05 4.93 -14.09
CA ILE A 263 0.73 6.14 -14.40
C ILE A 263 0.95 6.23 -15.91
N ALA A 264 1.47 5.17 -16.55
CA ALA A 264 1.70 5.18 -18.00
C ALA A 264 0.41 5.46 -18.79
N ARG A 265 -0.71 4.88 -18.36
CA ARG A 265 -2.03 5.11 -18.95
C ARG A 265 -2.55 6.54 -18.76
N SER A 266 -2.11 7.27 -17.73
CA SER A 266 -2.67 8.60 -17.43
C SER A 266 -2.35 9.63 -18.53
N GLY A 267 -1.26 9.41 -19.29
CA GLY A 267 -0.82 10.33 -20.34
C GLY A 267 -0.31 11.67 -19.81
N ALA A 268 -0.14 11.82 -18.49
CA ALA A 268 0.37 13.05 -17.88
C ALA A 268 1.80 13.37 -18.36
N ALA A 269 2.17 14.65 -18.34
CA ALA A 269 3.54 15.06 -18.63
C ALA A 269 4.51 14.36 -17.66
N GLY A 270 5.53 13.68 -18.21
CA GLY A 270 6.48 12.90 -17.41
C GLY A 270 5.97 11.53 -16.94
N ALA A 271 4.76 11.11 -17.32
CA ALA A 271 4.18 9.81 -16.95
C ALA A 271 5.10 8.62 -17.30
N GLY A 272 5.78 8.65 -18.45
CA GLY A 272 6.73 7.60 -18.82
C GLY A 272 7.88 7.43 -17.83
N ALA A 273 8.49 8.54 -17.40
CA ALA A 273 9.58 8.52 -16.41
C ALA A 273 9.06 8.11 -15.02
N ALA A 274 7.90 8.61 -14.61
CA ALA A 274 7.28 8.26 -13.35
C ALA A 274 6.82 6.79 -13.30
N ALA A 275 6.32 6.24 -14.41
CA ALA A 275 5.98 4.83 -14.53
C ALA A 275 7.24 3.96 -14.44
N ALA A 276 8.33 4.33 -15.10
CA ALA A 276 9.60 3.63 -14.99
C ALA A 276 10.14 3.66 -13.54
N LEU A 277 10.05 4.80 -12.86
CA LEU A 277 10.40 4.92 -11.45
C LEU A 277 9.51 4.04 -10.56
N ALA A 278 8.20 4.00 -10.82
CA ALA A 278 7.28 3.13 -10.10
C ALA A 278 7.60 1.64 -10.30
N MET A 279 8.02 1.24 -11.50
CA MET A 279 8.46 -0.14 -11.74
C MET A 279 9.66 -0.54 -10.88
N LEU A 280 10.59 0.38 -10.58
CA LEU A 280 11.72 0.11 -9.68
C LEU A 280 11.26 -0.19 -8.24
N GLY A 281 10.06 0.25 -7.86
CA GLY A 281 9.43 -0.10 -6.60
C GLY A 281 9.23 -1.61 -6.43
N PHE A 282 9.02 -2.38 -7.51
CA PHE A 282 8.85 -3.83 -7.45
C PHE A 282 10.10 -4.57 -6.95
N PRO A 283 11.26 -4.50 -7.64
CA PRO A 283 12.47 -5.16 -7.15
C PRO A 283 12.95 -4.58 -5.82
N LEU A 284 12.74 -3.28 -5.55
CA LEU A 284 13.10 -2.66 -4.29
C LEU A 284 12.29 -3.23 -3.12
N THR A 285 10.97 -3.35 -3.26
CA THR A 285 10.12 -3.99 -2.24
C THR A 285 10.56 -5.43 -1.99
N LEU A 286 10.81 -6.22 -3.04
CA LEU A 286 11.29 -7.60 -2.87
C LEU A 286 12.66 -7.68 -2.17
N ALA A 287 13.59 -6.78 -2.51
CA ALA A 287 14.89 -6.72 -1.87
C ALA A 287 14.78 -6.34 -0.39
N MET A 288 13.99 -5.33 -0.06
CA MET A 288 13.78 -4.89 1.32
C MET A 288 13.04 -5.94 2.16
N GLN A 289 12.11 -6.69 1.55
CA GLN A 289 11.38 -7.78 2.22
C GLN A 289 12.30 -8.95 2.64
N ARG A 290 13.49 -9.08 2.05
CA ARG A 290 14.51 -10.05 2.51
C ARG A 290 15.18 -9.62 3.82
N VAL A 291 15.21 -8.31 4.11
CA VAL A 291 15.85 -7.73 5.31
C VAL A 291 14.84 -7.54 6.44
N VAL A 292 13.66 -7.01 6.13
CA VAL A 292 12.56 -6.79 7.06
C VAL A 292 11.30 -7.43 6.49
N LYS A 293 10.74 -8.42 7.19
CA LYS A 293 9.51 -9.09 6.74
C LYS A 293 8.39 -8.06 6.53
N GLY A 294 7.81 -8.05 5.34
CA GLY A 294 6.72 -7.12 4.95
C GLY A 294 5.32 -7.62 5.31
N THR A 295 5.20 -8.87 5.77
CA THR A 295 3.98 -9.56 6.20
C THR A 295 4.26 -10.43 7.40
#